data_AF-A0A353P4Z8-F1
#
_entry.id   AF-A0A353P4Z8-F1
#
_cell.length_a   1.000
_cell.length_b   1.000
_cell.length_c   1.000
_cell.angle_alpha   90.00
_cell.angle_beta   90.00
_cell.angle_gamma   90.00
#
_symmetry.space_group_name_H-M   'P 1'
#
loop_
_entity.id
_entity.type
_entity.pdbx_description
1 polymer ?
#
loop_
_entity_poly.entity_id
_entity_poly.type
_entity_poly.pdbx_seq_one_letter_code
_entity_poly.pdbx_strand_id
1 'polypeptide(L)'
;MNLNLIFFPTLILALLIFHFSGSLIKRCKNLKERRFLFIAALITSMPGVLIILYYLHLFDQAKWFYQFRSLPLVELTAGGVGLLFGIFAESTRYKFVSKTFLIIILIIAISIPYLKPVVVPLSSDKFENKWQDGICMQSTASSCGPASAVTILKLFDIETTEQKLARECYTYLGGTENWYLTRAFRRRGLRVKYRITDGLPKDLNLPAIAGVRIGNNGHFIAVLAETDQGYITGDPLRGRQEFSKNKIENYFYFTGFFMEIQKAN
;
A
#
# COMPACT_ATOMS: atom_id res chain seq x y z
N MET A 1 -8.98 15.55 7.57
CA MET A 1 -8.98 14.08 7.65
C MET A 1 -8.66 13.52 6.27
N ASN A 2 -7.56 12.78 6.09
CA ASN A 2 -7.19 12.20 4.79
C ASN A 2 -7.90 10.86 4.61
N LEU A 3 -9.18 10.89 4.28
CA LEU A 3 -9.95 9.68 3.99
C LEU A 3 -9.73 9.28 2.52
N ASN A 4 -9.45 8.01 2.28
CA ASN A 4 -9.46 7.47 0.93
C ASN A 4 -10.93 7.33 0.47
N LEU A 5 -11.38 8.28 -0.35
CA LEU A 5 -12.78 8.38 -0.80
C LEU A 5 -13.27 7.13 -1.56
N ILE A 6 -12.38 6.28 -2.05
CA ILE A 6 -12.75 5.01 -2.69
C ILE A 6 -13.38 4.01 -1.72
N PHE A 7 -13.24 4.25 -0.41
CA PHE A 7 -13.91 3.47 0.64
C PHE A 7 -15.42 3.39 0.41
N PHE A 8 -16.09 4.54 0.19
CA PHE A 8 -17.53 4.59 0.02
C PHE A 8 -18.06 3.79 -1.19
N PRO A 9 -17.55 3.97 -2.42
CA PRO A 9 -17.99 3.15 -3.55
C PRO A 9 -17.64 1.67 -3.35
N THR A 10 -16.53 1.33 -2.68
CA THR A 10 -16.21 -0.08 -2.36
C THR A 10 -17.26 -0.68 -1.43
N LEU A 11 -17.65 0.04 -0.38
CA LEU A 11 -18.64 -0.42 0.59
C LEU A 11 -20.03 -0.55 -0.04
N ILE A 12 -20.46 0.46 -0.80
CA ILE A 12 -21.74 0.43 -1.53
C ILE A 12 -21.76 -0.76 -2.48
N LEU A 13 -20.70 -0.94 -3.28
CA LEU A 13 -20.57 -2.05 -4.20
C LEU A 13 -20.66 -3.40 -3.47
N ALA A 14 -19.99 -3.54 -2.33
CA ALA A 14 -20.04 -4.77 -1.53
C ALA A 14 -21.46 -5.10 -1.06
N LEU A 15 -22.21 -4.10 -0.57
CA LEU A 15 -23.57 -4.29 -0.10
C LEU A 15 -24.53 -4.63 -1.26
N LEU A 16 -24.40 -3.95 -2.40
CA LEU A 16 -25.17 -4.26 -3.60
C LEU A 16 -24.89 -5.70 -4.09
N ILE A 17 -23.62 -6.08 -4.19
CA ILE A 17 -23.21 -7.43 -4.57
C ILE A 17 -23.72 -8.47 -3.57
N PHE A 18 -23.69 -8.18 -2.26
CA PHE A 18 -24.23 -9.04 -1.22
C PHE A 18 -25.73 -9.34 -1.41
N HIS A 19 -26.54 -8.32 -1.66
CA HIS A 19 -27.98 -8.52 -1.89
C HIS A 19 -28.25 -9.24 -3.22
N PHE A 20 -27.50 -8.90 -4.26
CA PHE A 20 -27.59 -9.54 -5.57
C PHE A 20 -27.24 -11.03 -5.50
N SER A 21 -26.13 -11.38 -4.87
CA SER A 21 -25.65 -12.76 -4.80
C SER A 21 -26.55 -13.66 -3.95
N GLY A 22 -27.11 -13.11 -2.87
CA GLY A 22 -28.13 -13.79 -2.08
C GLY A 22 -29.41 -14.06 -2.88
N SER A 23 -29.82 -13.13 -3.74
CA SER A 23 -30.96 -13.34 -4.64
C SER A 23 -30.65 -14.37 -5.73
N LEU A 24 -29.40 -14.39 -6.22
CA LEU A 24 -28.95 -15.32 -7.25
C LEU A 24 -28.93 -16.77 -6.75
N ILE A 25 -28.37 -17.02 -5.56
CA ILE A 25 -28.28 -18.39 -5.01
C ILE A 25 -29.66 -19.00 -4.69
N LYS A 26 -30.66 -18.17 -4.37
CA LYS A 26 -32.06 -18.59 -4.22
C LYS A 26 -32.67 -19.12 -5.51
N ARG A 27 -32.23 -18.61 -6.66
CA ARG A 27 -32.72 -19.03 -7.98
C ARG A 27 -32.08 -20.33 -8.47
N CYS A 28 -30.98 -20.78 -7.85
CA CYS A 28 -30.33 -22.04 -8.20
C CYS A 28 -31.19 -23.24 -7.80
N LYS A 29 -31.52 -24.07 -8.78
CA LYS A 29 -32.40 -25.23 -8.62
C LYS A 29 -31.64 -26.48 -8.18
N ASN A 30 -30.38 -26.61 -8.59
CA ASN A 30 -29.59 -27.82 -8.34
C ASN A 30 -28.25 -27.51 -7.65
N LEU A 31 -27.63 -28.57 -7.12
CA LEU A 31 -26.35 -28.47 -6.41
C LEU A 31 -25.18 -28.04 -7.31
N LYS A 32 -25.23 -28.37 -8.61
CA LYS A 32 -24.17 -28.01 -9.56
C LYS A 32 -24.10 -26.50 -9.77
N GLU A 33 -25.24 -25.85 -9.99
CA GLU A 33 -25.35 -24.38 -10.09
C GLU A 33 -24.86 -23.69 -8.82
N ARG A 34 -25.27 -24.19 -7.65
CA ARG A 34 -24.81 -23.65 -6.37
C ARG A 34 -23.29 -23.76 -6.22
N ARG A 35 -22.72 -24.94 -6.50
CA ARG A 35 -21.26 -25.15 -6.46
C ARG A 35 -20.52 -24.22 -7.41
N PHE A 36 -21.03 -24.07 -8.63
CA PHE A 36 -20.47 -23.15 -9.61
C PHE A 36 -20.47 -21.70 -9.08
N LEU A 37 -21.58 -21.22 -8.54
CA LEU A 37 -21.65 -19.88 -7.96
C LEU A 37 -20.72 -19.70 -6.77
N PHE A 38 -20.60 -20.70 -5.89
CA PHE A 38 -19.66 -20.66 -4.78
C PHE A 38 -18.20 -20.56 -5.27
N ILE A 39 -17.81 -21.35 -6.27
CA ILE A 39 -16.46 -21.29 -6.86
C ILE A 39 -16.22 -19.92 -7.49
N ALA A 40 -17.17 -19.42 -8.29
CA ALA A 40 -17.10 -18.09 -8.88
C ALA A 40 -16.96 -17.00 -7.80
N ALA A 41 -17.68 -17.14 -6.69
CA ALA A 41 -17.61 -16.21 -5.58
C ALA A 41 -16.27 -16.24 -4.83
N LEU A 42 -15.69 -17.42 -4.63
CA LEU A 42 -14.34 -17.56 -4.06
C LEU A 42 -13.31 -16.86 -4.94
N ILE A 43 -13.33 -17.10 -6.26
CA ILE A 43 -12.39 -16.48 -7.20
C ILE A 43 -12.56 -14.96 -7.21
N THR A 44 -13.81 -14.47 -7.28
CA THR A 44 -14.10 -13.03 -7.37
C THR A 44 -13.81 -12.28 -6.06
N SER A 45 -13.99 -12.93 -4.91
CA SER A 45 -13.70 -12.35 -3.60
C SER A 45 -12.22 -12.42 -3.22
N MET A 46 -11.42 -13.29 -3.87
CA MET A 46 -10.01 -13.50 -3.56
C MET A 46 -9.20 -12.20 -3.47
N PRO A 47 -9.29 -11.24 -4.40
CA PRO A 47 -8.55 -9.98 -4.29
C PRO A 47 -8.89 -9.18 -3.01
N GLY A 48 -10.17 -9.13 -2.65
CA GLY A 48 -10.63 -8.48 -1.43
C GLY A 48 -10.17 -9.17 -0.15
N VAL A 49 -10.24 -10.50 -0.14
CA VAL A 49 -9.75 -11.32 0.97
C VAL A 49 -8.24 -11.12 1.14
N LEU A 50 -7.46 -11.11 0.05
CA LEU A 50 -6.01 -10.87 0.10
C LEU A 50 -5.67 -9.49 0.67
N ILE A 51 -6.45 -8.45 0.34
CA ILE A 51 -6.28 -7.10 0.94
C ILE A 51 -6.47 -7.14 2.46
N ILE A 52 -7.45 -7.89 2.96
CA ILE A 52 -7.70 -8.03 4.41
C ILE A 52 -6.58 -8.86 5.06
N LEU A 53 -6.23 -10.00 4.47
CA LEU A 53 -5.21 -10.92 4.98
C LEU A 53 -3.81 -10.31 5.01
N TYR A 54 -3.51 -9.33 4.16
CA TYR A 54 -2.25 -8.57 4.24
C TYR A 54 -2.03 -7.95 5.62
N TYR A 55 -3.08 -7.50 6.30
CA TYR A 55 -2.95 -6.93 7.65
C TYR A 55 -2.60 -7.97 8.73
N LEU A 56 -2.53 -9.26 8.36
CA LEU A 56 -1.97 -10.33 9.19
C LEU A 56 -0.48 -10.57 8.90
N HIS A 57 0.18 -9.71 8.11
CA HIS A 57 1.60 -9.78 7.76
C HIS A 57 2.01 -11.06 7.00
N LEU A 58 1.06 -11.71 6.32
CA LEU A 58 1.31 -12.96 5.55
C LEU A 58 2.04 -12.73 4.22
N PHE A 59 2.14 -11.48 3.75
CA PHE A 59 2.62 -11.14 2.39
C PHE A 59 3.73 -10.09 2.39
N ASP A 60 4.46 -9.93 3.50
CA ASP A 60 5.48 -8.88 3.69
C ASP A 60 6.69 -8.98 2.75
N GLN A 61 6.79 -10.04 1.94
CA GLN A 61 7.80 -10.18 0.88
C GLN A 61 7.20 -10.47 -0.50
N ALA A 62 5.88 -10.41 -0.64
CA ALA A 62 5.20 -10.75 -1.89
C ALA A 62 5.25 -9.58 -2.88
N LYS A 63 6.30 -9.53 -3.71
CA LYS A 63 6.46 -8.52 -4.78
C LYS A 63 5.19 -8.34 -5.65
N TRP A 64 4.56 -9.45 -6.05
CA TRP A 64 3.35 -9.41 -6.87
C TRP A 64 2.19 -8.71 -6.16
N PHE A 65 2.11 -8.83 -4.83
CA PHE A 65 1.06 -8.21 -4.04
C PHE A 65 1.23 -6.69 -3.98
N TYR A 66 2.47 -6.21 -3.82
CA TYR A 66 2.75 -4.77 -3.90
C TYR A 66 2.43 -4.19 -5.28
N GLN A 67 2.74 -4.93 -6.35
CA GLN A 67 2.37 -4.54 -7.71
C GLN A 67 0.86 -4.48 -7.89
N PHE A 68 0.13 -5.50 -7.44
CA PHE A 68 -1.32 -5.55 -7.45
C PHE A 68 -1.94 -4.39 -6.66
N ARG A 69 -1.50 -4.17 -5.41
CA ARG A 69 -1.94 -3.04 -4.57
C ARG A 69 -1.57 -1.68 -5.16
N SER A 70 -0.63 -1.60 -6.09
CA SER A 70 -0.27 -0.36 -6.78
C SER A 70 -1.18 0.00 -7.95
N LEU A 71 -2.09 -0.89 -8.35
CA LEU A 71 -3.05 -0.61 -9.42
C LEU A 71 -4.08 0.45 -8.95
N PRO A 72 -4.40 1.46 -9.79
CA PRO A 72 -5.48 2.38 -9.48
C PRO A 72 -6.80 1.63 -9.28
N LEU A 73 -7.60 2.09 -8.33
CA LEU A 73 -8.94 1.57 -8.03
C LEU A 73 -9.03 0.11 -7.58
N VAL A 74 -7.90 -0.56 -7.33
CA VAL A 74 -7.87 -1.98 -6.93
C VAL A 74 -8.61 -2.24 -5.62
N GLU A 75 -8.73 -1.21 -4.78
CA GLU A 75 -9.61 -1.19 -3.61
C GLU A 75 -11.04 -1.65 -3.89
N LEU A 76 -11.61 -1.31 -5.06
CA LEU A 76 -12.98 -1.69 -5.43
C LEU A 76 -13.18 -3.21 -5.53
N THR A 77 -12.11 -3.96 -5.79
CA THR A 77 -12.17 -5.43 -5.82
C THR A 77 -12.52 -6.04 -4.45
N ALA A 78 -12.33 -5.29 -3.35
CA ALA A 78 -12.82 -5.70 -2.04
C ALA A 78 -14.35 -5.77 -1.97
N GLY A 79 -15.07 -5.07 -2.86
CA GLY A 79 -16.50 -5.22 -3.04
C GLY A 79 -16.92 -6.65 -3.42
N GLY A 80 -16.04 -7.41 -4.07
CA GLY A 80 -16.26 -8.82 -4.42
C GLY A 80 -16.49 -9.72 -3.21
N VAL A 81 -16.03 -9.34 -2.01
CA VAL A 81 -16.28 -10.07 -0.75
C VAL A 81 -17.78 -10.14 -0.43
N GLY A 82 -18.55 -9.13 -0.86
CA GLY A 82 -20.01 -9.12 -0.75
C GLY A 82 -20.64 -10.34 -1.43
N LEU A 83 -20.07 -10.82 -2.54
CA LEU A 83 -20.59 -11.97 -3.30
C LEU A 83 -20.59 -13.23 -2.44
N LEU A 84 -19.45 -13.51 -1.79
CA LEU A 84 -19.26 -14.66 -0.91
C LEU A 84 -20.18 -14.57 0.32
N PHE A 85 -20.23 -13.41 0.97
CA PHE A 85 -21.06 -13.19 2.16
C PHE A 85 -22.55 -13.32 1.84
N GLY A 86 -23.02 -12.82 0.70
CA GLY A 86 -24.42 -12.90 0.31
C GLY A 86 -24.86 -14.32 -0.06
N ILE A 87 -24.00 -15.08 -0.74
CA ILE A 87 -24.23 -16.51 -1.00
C ILE A 87 -24.26 -17.29 0.32
N PHE A 88 -23.30 -17.03 1.22
CA PHE A 88 -23.23 -17.69 2.52
C PHE A 88 -24.49 -17.41 3.35
N ALA A 89 -24.90 -16.15 3.46
CA ALA A 89 -26.07 -15.71 4.23
C ALA A 89 -27.37 -16.44 3.83
N GLU A 90 -27.56 -16.72 2.54
CA GLU A 90 -28.76 -17.39 2.04
C GLU A 90 -28.60 -18.92 1.92
N SER A 91 -27.36 -19.43 1.97
CA SER A 91 -27.07 -20.87 1.92
C SER A 91 -27.07 -21.53 3.30
N THR A 92 -26.76 -20.79 4.36
CA THR A 92 -26.77 -21.32 5.72
C THR A 92 -28.21 -21.55 6.19
N ARG A 93 -28.59 -22.83 6.35
CA ARG A 93 -29.86 -23.24 6.99
C ARG A 93 -29.90 -22.93 8.51
N TYR A 94 -28.76 -22.59 9.09
CA TYR A 94 -28.61 -22.37 10.52
C TYR A 94 -29.09 -20.96 10.91
N LYS A 95 -30.20 -20.91 11.67
CA LYS A 95 -30.77 -19.67 12.25
C LYS A 95 -29.82 -18.92 13.21
N PHE A 96 -28.63 -19.46 13.48
CA PHE A 96 -27.72 -18.94 14.49
C PHE A 96 -27.00 -17.66 14.04
N VAL A 97 -26.81 -17.47 12.72
CA VAL A 97 -26.13 -16.29 12.18
C VAL A 97 -27.13 -15.47 11.39
N SER A 98 -27.53 -14.32 11.92
CA SER A 98 -28.47 -13.44 11.24
C SER A 98 -27.81 -12.79 10.02
N LYS A 99 -28.60 -12.51 8.98
CA LYS A 99 -28.15 -11.76 7.79
C LYS A 99 -27.54 -10.40 8.18
N THR A 100 -28.14 -9.73 9.16
CA THR A 100 -27.65 -8.47 9.73
C THR A 100 -26.25 -8.62 10.31
N PHE A 101 -25.98 -9.70 11.04
CA PHE A 101 -24.65 -9.95 11.60
C PHE A 101 -23.59 -10.13 10.51
N LEU A 102 -23.89 -10.86 9.43
CA LEU A 102 -22.97 -11.00 8.30
C LEU A 102 -22.72 -9.67 7.57
N ILE A 103 -23.73 -8.81 7.45
CA ILE A 103 -23.56 -7.46 6.91
C ILE A 103 -22.63 -6.63 7.81
N ILE A 104 -22.78 -6.71 9.13
CA ILE A 104 -21.91 -6.01 10.08
C ILE A 104 -20.46 -6.49 9.93
N ILE A 105 -20.23 -7.81 9.88
CA ILE A 105 -18.89 -8.36 9.64
C ILE A 105 -18.33 -7.87 8.31
N LEU A 106 -19.12 -7.88 7.24
CA LEU A 106 -18.70 -7.38 5.93
C LEU A 106 -18.27 -5.91 5.98
N ILE A 107 -19.07 -5.06 6.63
CA ILE A 107 -18.76 -3.63 6.80
C ILE A 107 -17.44 -3.47 7.57
N ILE A 108 -17.27 -4.17 8.69
CA ILE A 108 -16.05 -4.12 9.51
C ILE A 108 -14.85 -4.59 8.68
N ALA A 109 -14.95 -5.75 8.04
CA ALA A 109 -13.88 -6.34 7.25
C ALA A 109 -13.41 -5.42 6.12
N ILE A 110 -14.35 -4.79 5.40
CA ILE A 110 -14.04 -3.81 4.34
C ILE A 110 -13.48 -2.52 4.91
N SER A 111 -13.87 -2.12 6.11
CA SER A 111 -13.43 -0.86 6.72
C SER A 111 -12.00 -0.90 7.23
N ILE A 112 -11.52 -2.04 7.74
CA ILE A 112 -10.18 -2.19 8.35
C ILE A 112 -9.05 -1.51 7.54
N PRO A 113 -8.90 -1.74 6.21
CA PRO A 113 -7.85 -1.12 5.41
C PRO A 113 -7.90 0.41 5.35
N TYR A 114 -9.08 1.01 5.54
CA TYR A 114 -9.32 2.45 5.39
C TYR A 114 -9.39 3.20 6.73
N LEU A 115 -9.55 2.47 7.83
CA LEU A 115 -9.70 3.08 9.15
C LEU A 115 -8.39 3.65 9.70
N LYS A 116 -7.23 3.14 9.30
CA LYS A 116 -5.94 3.57 9.88
C LYS A 116 -5.72 5.10 9.83
N PRO A 117 -5.90 5.80 8.69
CA PRO A 117 -5.72 7.26 8.62
C PRO A 117 -6.82 8.06 9.31
N VAL A 118 -7.96 7.42 9.63
CA VAL A 118 -9.09 8.04 10.32
C VAL A 118 -8.93 7.94 11.84
N VAL A 119 -8.57 6.74 12.32
CA VAL A 119 -8.40 6.45 13.75
C VAL A 119 -7.14 7.13 14.28
N VAL A 120 -6.09 7.19 13.46
CA VAL A 120 -4.78 7.71 13.90
C VAL A 120 -4.22 8.71 12.86
N PRO A 121 -4.89 9.86 12.66
CA PRO A 121 -4.53 10.82 11.61
C PRO A 121 -3.19 11.48 11.90
N LEU A 122 -2.44 11.75 10.84
CA LEU A 122 -1.26 12.61 10.92
C LEU A 122 -1.69 14.07 10.82
N SER A 123 -1.35 14.87 11.83
CA SER A 123 -1.75 16.28 11.89
C SER A 123 -0.96 17.11 10.86
N SER A 124 -1.68 17.96 10.12
CA SER A 124 -1.11 18.68 8.97
C SER A 124 -0.21 19.86 9.34
N ASP A 125 -0.37 20.40 10.55
CA ASP A 125 0.43 21.46 11.16
C ASP A 125 1.87 21.03 11.46
N LYS A 126 2.13 19.72 11.55
CA LYS A 126 3.47 19.16 11.81
C LYS A 126 4.40 19.17 10.61
N PHE A 127 3.94 19.57 9.42
CA PHE A 127 4.77 19.54 8.21
C PHE A 127 5.47 20.87 7.97
N GLU A 128 6.78 20.84 7.89
CA GLU A 128 7.63 22.04 7.80
C GLU A 128 8.32 22.18 6.43
N ASN A 129 8.23 21.15 5.57
CA ASN A 129 8.86 21.11 4.25
C ASN A 129 10.35 21.51 4.28
N LYS A 130 11.07 21.02 5.30
CA LYS A 130 12.49 21.31 5.48
C LYS A 130 13.34 20.57 4.44
N TRP A 131 14.37 21.26 3.97
CA TRP A 131 15.38 20.70 3.07
C TRP A 131 16.76 20.86 3.68
N GLN A 132 17.60 19.84 3.52
CA GLN A 132 19.00 19.86 3.92
C GLN A 132 19.83 19.17 2.85
N ASP A 133 20.83 19.87 2.31
CA ASP A 133 21.77 19.34 1.30
C ASP A 133 21.09 18.69 0.08
N GLY A 134 19.96 19.27 -0.35
CA GLY A 134 19.15 18.77 -1.46
C GLY A 134 18.23 17.60 -1.12
N ILE A 135 18.14 17.21 0.15
CA ILE A 135 17.26 16.14 0.65
C ILE A 135 16.07 16.75 1.38
N CYS A 136 14.87 16.23 1.12
CA CYS A 136 13.68 16.60 1.88
C CYS A 136 13.70 15.86 3.22
N MET A 137 13.67 16.63 4.32
CA MET A 137 13.69 16.11 5.68
C MET A 137 12.29 15.72 6.12
N GLN A 138 12.16 14.60 6.84
CA GLN A 138 10.85 14.21 7.36
C GLN A 138 10.46 15.10 8.53
N SER A 139 9.23 15.63 8.51
CA SER A 139 8.73 16.44 9.63
C SER A 139 8.11 15.57 10.74
N THR A 140 7.80 14.31 10.46
CA THR A 140 7.18 13.37 11.41
C THR A 140 7.81 11.99 11.30
N ALA A 141 7.77 11.16 12.35
CA ALA A 141 8.28 9.78 12.31
C ALA A 141 7.64 8.91 11.21
N SER A 142 6.45 9.26 10.73
CA SER A 142 5.65 8.48 9.79
C SER A 142 5.81 8.92 8.33
N SER A 143 6.54 10.01 8.07
CA SER A 143 6.64 10.65 6.75
C SER A 143 7.98 10.43 6.02
N CYS A 144 8.80 9.48 6.46
CA CYS A 144 10.04 9.09 5.78
C CYS A 144 9.83 8.65 4.32
N GLY A 145 8.75 7.91 4.03
CA GLY A 145 8.37 7.52 2.68
C GLY A 145 8.07 8.72 1.77
N PRO A 146 7.12 9.60 2.14
CA PRO A 146 6.87 10.86 1.45
C PRO A 146 8.13 11.72 1.28
N ALA A 147 8.93 11.93 2.32
CA ALA A 147 10.14 12.74 2.25
C ALA A 147 11.19 12.15 1.26
N SER A 148 11.42 10.84 1.31
CA SER A 148 12.28 10.13 0.35
C SER A 148 11.75 10.27 -1.08
N ALA A 149 10.43 10.14 -1.26
CA ALA A 149 9.82 10.25 -2.57
C ALA A 149 9.86 11.70 -3.11
N VAL A 150 9.67 12.72 -2.28
CA VAL A 150 9.86 14.13 -2.67
C VAL A 150 11.30 14.39 -3.10
N THR A 151 12.28 13.86 -2.36
CA THR A 151 13.70 13.94 -2.73
C THR A 151 13.94 13.37 -4.13
N ILE A 152 13.41 12.18 -4.43
CA ILE A 152 13.56 11.56 -5.75
C ILE A 152 12.80 12.33 -6.83
N LEU A 153 11.58 12.80 -6.56
CA LEU A 153 10.80 13.59 -7.52
C LEU A 153 11.53 14.86 -7.94
N LYS A 154 12.25 15.50 -7.03
CA LYS A 154 13.10 16.65 -7.34
C LYS A 154 14.23 16.32 -8.32
N LEU A 155 14.81 15.11 -8.26
CA LEU A 155 15.81 14.65 -9.25
C LEU A 155 15.23 14.49 -10.66
N PHE A 156 13.92 14.35 -10.78
CA PHE A 156 13.21 14.30 -12.05
C PHE A 156 12.59 15.66 -12.42
N ASP A 157 13.00 16.75 -11.77
CA ASP A 157 12.49 18.11 -11.95
C ASP A 157 10.97 18.24 -11.68
N ILE A 158 10.43 17.39 -10.80
CA ILE A 158 9.02 17.39 -10.41
C ILE A 158 8.87 18.00 -9.02
N GLU A 159 8.44 19.26 -8.97
CA GLU A 159 8.24 20.01 -7.73
C GLU A 159 6.99 19.56 -6.95
N THR A 160 7.19 19.25 -5.67
CA THR A 160 6.12 18.91 -4.72
C THR A 160 6.63 19.09 -3.29
N THR A 161 5.72 19.02 -2.31
CA THR A 161 6.05 19.12 -0.88
C THR A 161 5.82 17.80 -0.16
N GLU A 162 6.51 17.60 0.98
CA GLU A 162 6.32 16.44 1.87
C GLU A 162 4.86 16.33 2.28
N GLN A 163 4.27 17.45 2.70
CA GLN A 163 2.88 17.52 3.13
C GLN A 163 1.91 17.09 2.01
N LYS A 164 2.10 17.59 0.78
CA LYS A 164 1.24 17.26 -0.36
C LYS A 164 1.32 15.77 -0.66
N LEU A 165 2.52 15.20 -0.67
CA LEU A 165 2.73 13.80 -0.98
C LEU A 165 2.23 12.88 0.14
N ALA A 166 2.40 13.26 1.41
CA ALA A 166 1.87 12.52 2.55
C ALA A 166 0.33 12.47 2.55
N ARG A 167 -0.33 13.58 2.18
CA ARG A 167 -1.79 13.62 1.99
C ARG A 167 -2.22 12.73 0.84
N GLU A 168 -1.54 12.82 -0.30
CA GLU A 168 -1.81 11.99 -1.48
C GLU A 168 -1.65 10.50 -1.20
N CYS A 169 -0.72 10.14 -0.33
CA CYS A 169 -0.40 8.76 0.02
C CYS A 169 -1.16 8.22 1.25
N TYR A 170 -2.10 9.00 1.79
CA TYR A 170 -2.86 8.63 2.99
C TYR A 170 -1.96 8.26 4.18
N THR A 171 -0.82 8.96 4.32
CA THR A 171 0.10 8.78 5.45
C THR A 171 -0.63 9.01 6.77
N TYR A 172 -0.39 8.11 7.71
CA TYR A 172 -0.97 8.11 9.06
C TYR A 172 0.13 7.86 10.10
N LEU A 173 -0.16 7.87 11.40
CA LEU A 173 0.90 7.71 12.42
C LEU A 173 1.71 6.40 12.32
N GLY A 174 1.15 5.34 11.75
CA GLY A 174 1.87 4.08 11.52
C GLY A 174 2.69 4.04 10.23
N GLY A 175 2.79 5.15 9.48
CA GLY A 175 3.64 5.26 8.30
C GLY A 175 2.88 5.48 7.00
N THR A 176 3.55 5.17 5.90
CA THR A 176 3.02 5.29 4.54
C THR A 176 3.17 3.96 3.82
N GLU A 177 2.06 3.44 3.29
CA GLU A 177 2.09 2.19 2.55
C GLU A 177 2.74 2.39 1.17
N ASN A 178 3.64 1.47 0.78
CA ASN A 178 4.49 1.64 -0.40
C ASN A 178 3.72 1.75 -1.73
N TRP A 179 2.56 1.11 -1.85
CA TRP A 179 1.76 1.17 -3.07
C TRP A 179 1.15 2.55 -3.32
N TYR A 180 0.92 3.34 -2.27
CA TYR A 180 0.47 4.71 -2.45
C TYR A 180 1.60 5.60 -2.98
N LEU A 181 2.84 5.42 -2.52
CA LEU A 181 4.01 6.06 -3.09
C LEU A 181 4.18 5.68 -4.58
N THR A 182 4.04 4.40 -4.90
CA THR A 182 4.07 3.93 -6.30
C THR A 182 3.03 4.61 -7.17
N ARG A 183 1.79 4.73 -6.69
CA ARG A 183 0.73 5.45 -7.42
C ARG A 183 1.09 6.92 -7.59
N ALA A 184 1.66 7.56 -6.58
CA ALA A 184 2.05 8.97 -6.65
C ALA A 184 3.16 9.23 -7.67
N PHE A 185 4.16 8.36 -7.77
CA PHE A 185 5.16 8.39 -8.85
C PHE A 185 4.53 8.19 -10.23
N ARG A 186 3.66 7.18 -10.38
CA ARG A 186 2.99 6.87 -11.66
C ARG A 186 2.10 8.00 -12.17
N ARG A 187 1.39 8.69 -11.29
CA ARG A 187 0.59 9.88 -11.64
C ARG A 187 1.44 11.03 -12.20
N ARG A 188 2.75 11.02 -11.92
CA ARG A 188 3.72 12.02 -12.38
C ARG A 188 4.54 11.52 -13.58
N GLY A 189 4.06 10.49 -14.28
CA GLY A 189 4.72 9.97 -15.50
C GLY A 189 5.97 9.13 -15.22
N LEU A 190 6.16 8.64 -14.00
CA LEU A 190 7.30 7.80 -13.64
C LEU A 190 6.90 6.33 -13.54
N ARG A 191 7.82 5.44 -13.91
CA ARG A 191 7.68 4.00 -13.74
C ARG A 191 8.31 3.60 -12.41
N VAL A 192 7.66 2.66 -11.72
CA VAL A 192 8.16 2.09 -10.47
C VAL A 192 8.17 0.58 -10.57
N LYS A 193 9.32 -0.02 -10.23
CA LYS A 193 9.52 -1.46 -10.17
C LYS A 193 9.95 -1.86 -8.76
N TYR A 194 9.22 -2.80 -8.18
CA TYR A 194 9.60 -3.41 -6.91
C TYR A 194 10.69 -4.46 -7.12
N ARG A 195 11.68 -4.45 -6.22
CA ARG A 195 12.71 -5.48 -6.09
C ARG A 195 12.77 -5.90 -4.62
N ILE A 196 12.71 -7.22 -4.39
CA ILE A 196 12.81 -7.84 -3.07
C ILE A 196 14.02 -8.77 -3.16
N THR A 197 15.08 -8.48 -2.42
CA THR A 197 16.34 -9.24 -2.41
C THR A 197 17.11 -8.94 -1.13
N ASP A 198 17.92 -9.86 -0.65
CA ASP A 198 18.77 -9.59 0.51
C ASP A 198 19.88 -8.60 0.17
N GLY A 199 20.19 -7.70 1.11
CA GLY A 199 21.24 -6.68 0.96
C GLY A 199 20.93 -5.61 -0.10
N LEU A 200 21.94 -4.80 -0.45
CA LEU A 200 21.83 -3.81 -1.51
C LEU A 200 22.22 -4.46 -2.86
N PRO A 201 21.28 -4.64 -3.81
CA PRO A 201 21.62 -5.25 -5.08
C PRO A 201 22.60 -4.39 -5.89
N LYS A 202 23.65 -5.03 -6.43
CA LYS A 202 24.69 -4.36 -7.22
C LYS A 202 24.19 -3.79 -8.56
N ASP A 203 23.11 -4.35 -9.09
CA ASP A 203 22.46 -3.95 -10.34
C ASP A 203 21.18 -3.12 -10.06
N LEU A 204 21.12 -2.41 -8.92
CA LEU A 204 19.96 -1.60 -8.57
C LEU A 204 19.80 -0.43 -9.54
N ASN A 205 18.62 -0.30 -10.13
CA ASN A 205 18.31 0.87 -10.95
C ASN A 205 18.08 2.08 -10.03
N LEU A 206 18.88 3.13 -10.22
CA LEU A 206 18.82 4.36 -9.42
C LEU A 206 18.13 5.49 -10.21
N PRO A 207 17.45 6.43 -9.52
CA PRO A 207 17.26 6.47 -8.06
C PRO A 207 16.23 5.43 -7.57
N ALA A 208 16.35 5.03 -6.31
CA ALA A 208 15.48 4.05 -5.67
C ALA A 208 15.09 4.46 -4.24
N ILE A 209 13.92 4.03 -3.76
CA ILE A 209 13.60 4.03 -2.33
C ILE A 209 13.98 2.67 -1.76
N ALA A 210 14.77 2.65 -0.68
CA ALA A 210 15.16 1.44 0.03
C ALA A 210 14.50 1.38 1.40
N GLY A 211 14.02 0.19 1.78
CA GLY A 211 13.60 -0.12 3.14
C GLY A 211 14.81 -0.48 4.01
N VAL A 212 14.93 0.18 5.15
CA VAL A 212 15.97 -0.09 6.15
C VAL A 212 15.33 -0.22 7.54
N ARG A 213 16.06 -0.76 8.53
CA ARG A 213 15.62 -0.72 9.94
C ARG A 213 16.43 0.30 10.74
N ILE A 214 15.71 1.01 11.60
CA ILE A 214 16.29 1.83 12.68
C ILE A 214 15.76 1.25 13.99
N GLY A 215 16.61 0.49 14.69
CA GLY A 215 16.18 -0.34 15.82
C GLY A 215 15.16 -1.39 15.37
N ASN A 216 13.97 -1.40 16.00
CA ASN A 216 12.89 -2.32 15.66
C ASN A 216 11.91 -1.77 14.61
N ASN A 217 12.10 -0.53 14.14
CA ASN A 217 11.16 0.13 13.24
C ASN A 217 11.67 0.12 11.79
N GLY A 218 10.75 -0.04 10.85
CA GLY A 218 11.03 0.16 9.43
C GLY A 218 11.17 1.65 9.11
N HIS A 219 12.08 1.97 8.20
CA HIS A 219 12.37 3.31 7.72
C HIS A 219 12.61 3.28 6.20
N PHE A 220 12.35 4.40 5.53
CA PHE A 220 12.65 4.55 4.10
C PHE A 220 13.71 5.61 3.89
N ILE A 221 14.68 5.29 3.05
CA ILE A 221 15.71 6.22 2.55
C ILE A 221 15.70 6.23 1.03
N ALA A 222 16.21 7.30 0.43
CA ALA A 222 16.46 7.37 -1.00
C ALA A 222 17.91 6.98 -1.30
N VAL A 223 18.13 6.05 -2.23
CA VAL A 223 19.43 5.79 -2.86
C VAL A 223 19.43 6.54 -4.18
N LEU A 224 20.24 7.59 -4.29
CA LEU A 224 20.12 8.61 -5.32
C LEU A 224 20.97 8.30 -6.55
N ALA A 225 22.24 7.94 -6.32
CA ALA A 225 23.20 7.67 -7.38
C ALA A 225 24.31 6.74 -6.87
N GLU A 226 24.93 6.04 -7.81
CA GLU A 226 26.20 5.35 -7.60
C GLU A 226 27.33 6.24 -8.13
N THR A 227 28.43 6.30 -7.39
CA THR A 227 29.68 6.98 -7.77
C THR A 227 30.80 5.95 -7.88
N ASP A 228 31.95 6.35 -8.42
CA ASP A 228 33.13 5.47 -8.47
C ASP A 228 33.55 4.98 -7.07
N GLN A 229 33.32 5.81 -6.05
CA GLN A 229 33.70 5.51 -4.67
C GLN A 229 32.60 4.78 -3.88
N GLY A 230 31.34 4.83 -4.31
CA GLY A 230 30.25 4.36 -3.46
C GLY A 230 28.85 4.75 -3.91
N TYR A 231 28.01 5.10 -2.93
CA TYR A 231 26.62 5.48 -3.14
C TYR A 231 26.30 6.79 -2.44
N ILE A 232 25.47 7.59 -3.08
CA ILE A 232 24.87 8.79 -2.51
C ILE A 232 23.46 8.44 -2.05
N THR A 233 23.17 8.69 -0.79
CA THR A 233 21.85 8.47 -0.17
C THR A 233 21.27 9.76 0.38
N GLY A 234 19.94 9.85 0.39
CA GLY A 234 19.18 10.84 1.14
C GLY A 234 18.39 10.14 2.24
N ASP A 235 18.84 10.26 3.48
CA ASP A 235 18.09 9.80 4.65
C ASP A 235 17.24 10.97 5.17
N PRO A 236 15.90 10.87 5.20
CA PRO A 236 15.02 11.94 5.70
C PRO A 236 15.30 12.38 7.15
N LEU A 237 16.08 11.62 7.92
CA LEU A 237 16.52 11.99 9.28
C LEU A 237 17.89 12.67 9.33
N ARG A 238 18.76 12.40 8.34
CA ARG A 238 20.18 12.78 8.41
C ARG A 238 20.64 13.65 7.24
N GLY A 239 19.82 13.83 6.21
CA GLY A 239 20.15 14.57 5.00
C GLY A 239 20.97 13.73 4.02
N ARG A 240 21.83 14.42 3.25
CA ARG A 240 22.64 13.80 2.21
C ARG A 240 23.84 13.09 2.84
N GLN A 241 24.09 11.85 2.43
CA GLN A 241 25.23 11.07 2.90
C GLN A 241 25.89 10.34 1.72
N GLU A 242 27.20 10.16 1.81
CA GLU A 242 27.98 9.37 0.85
C GLU A 242 28.67 8.23 1.59
N PHE A 243 28.49 7.01 1.08
CA PHE A 243 29.03 5.79 1.67
C PHE A 243 29.87 5.07 0.64
N SER A 244 31.05 4.59 1.03
CA SER A 244 31.78 3.66 0.18
C SER A 244 31.02 2.35 0.00
N LYS A 245 31.26 1.64 -1.10
CA LYS A 245 30.53 0.40 -1.45
C LYS A 245 30.48 -0.62 -0.30
N ASN A 246 31.56 -0.74 0.48
CA ASN A 246 31.65 -1.69 1.59
C ASN A 246 31.07 -1.17 2.91
N LYS A 247 30.83 0.15 3.03
CA LYS A 247 30.35 0.75 4.28
C LYS A 247 28.84 0.88 4.34
N ILE A 248 28.15 0.99 3.20
CA ILE A 248 26.71 1.23 3.18
C ILE A 248 25.91 0.10 3.82
N GLU A 249 26.28 -1.16 3.56
CA GLU A 249 25.60 -2.34 4.13
C GLU A 249 25.90 -2.54 5.62
N ASN A 250 27.02 -1.99 6.11
CA ASN A 250 27.35 -1.97 7.53
C ASN A 250 26.63 -0.83 8.27
N TYR A 251 26.27 0.24 7.56
CA TYR A 251 25.59 1.40 8.13
C TYR A 251 24.07 1.23 8.15
N PHE A 252 23.50 0.72 7.06
CA PHE A 252 22.07 0.47 6.93
C PHE A 252 21.76 -1.02 7.02
N TYR A 253 20.86 -1.37 7.92
CA TYR A 253 20.24 -2.69 7.91
C TYR A 253 19.10 -2.72 6.89
N PHE A 254 19.42 -3.08 5.64
CA PHE A 254 18.42 -3.18 4.57
C PHE A 254 17.41 -4.30 4.85
N THR A 255 16.12 -4.01 4.66
CA THR A 255 15.04 -5.00 4.78
C THR A 255 14.92 -5.88 3.54
N GLY A 256 15.70 -5.56 2.50
CA GLY A 256 15.63 -6.16 1.18
C GLY A 256 14.53 -5.62 0.28
N PHE A 257 13.76 -4.63 0.75
CA PHE A 257 12.73 -3.97 -0.04
C PHE A 257 13.30 -2.77 -0.80
N PHE A 258 13.06 -2.72 -2.12
CA PHE A 258 13.44 -1.60 -2.98
C PHE A 258 12.33 -1.22 -3.96
N MET A 259 12.19 0.08 -4.21
CA MET A 259 11.38 0.67 -5.27
C MET A 259 12.30 1.40 -6.24
N GLU A 260 12.57 0.82 -7.40
CA GLU A 260 13.34 1.44 -8.48
C GLU A 260 12.44 2.42 -9.24
N ILE A 261 12.88 3.68 -9.43
CA ILE A 261 12.11 4.72 -10.11
C ILE A 261 12.82 5.18 -11.38
N GLN A 262 12.06 5.25 -12.48
CA GLN A 262 12.57 5.62 -13.81
C GLN A 262 11.59 6.53 -14.54
N LYS A 263 12.07 7.32 -15.52
CA LYS A 263 11.18 8.02 -16.46
C LYS A 263 10.37 6.99 -17.25
N ALA A 264 9.10 7.28 -17.52
CA ALA A 264 8.36 6.51 -18.51
C ALA A 264 8.91 6.87 -19.91
N ASN A 265 9.45 5.88 -20.61
CA ASN A 265 9.77 5.98 -22.04
C ASN A 265 8.50 6.14 -22.86
#